data_AF-A0A7V4FG04-F1
#
_entry.id   AF-A0A7V4FG04-F1
#
_cell.length_a   1.000
_cell.length_b   1.000
_cell.length_c   1.000
_cell.angle_alpha   90.00
_cell.angle_beta   90.00
_cell.angle_gamma   90.00
#
_symmetry.space_group_name_H-M   'P 1'
#
loop_
_entity.id
_entity.type
_entity.pdbx_description
1 polymer ?
#
loop_
_entity_poly.entity_id
_entity_poly.type
_entity_poly.pdbx_seq_one_letter_code
_entity_poly.pdbx_strand_id
1 'polypeptide(L)'
;MKPRISFRTKTTLILIILSIIPLLLNGIFTIYNSTEFLQERALQNLKELNKLISAEVENFILKAFKEAITLSQNSIISSPDISIQEKEEEIKKIVTISGVFRNIALLDSFGGVIISTSPEFYEKWQSNFWFLKAKKEKKIVMSDIYAYLDFTNPALNFFIPILDKNNEPYLFVVAQLNLEKLLELISSVKIGERGQAILINSRGEILAFPYKSLLFDKISPNYPLKESEIKKEGRVTFTFLGEEVVGFFRVL
;
A
#
# COMPACT_ATOMS: atom_id res chain seq x y z
N MET A 1 -70.53 5.00 33.45
CA MET A 1 -70.29 3.70 34.12
C MET A 1 -68.90 3.20 33.74
N LYS A 2 -67.98 3.00 34.70
CA LYS A 2 -66.69 2.35 34.42
C LYS A 2 -66.91 0.83 34.37
N PRO A 3 -66.50 0.11 33.31
CA PRO A 3 -66.66 -1.33 33.25
C PRO A 3 -65.84 -2.00 34.37
N ARG A 4 -66.49 -2.87 35.16
CA ARG A 4 -65.80 -3.72 36.16
C ARG A 4 -65.24 -4.94 35.43
N ILE A 5 -63.92 -5.02 35.37
CA ILE A 5 -63.20 -6.17 34.80
C ILE A 5 -63.45 -7.41 35.68
N SER A 6 -63.81 -8.54 35.06
CA SER A 6 -63.96 -9.83 35.75
C SER A 6 -62.65 -10.31 36.36
N PHE A 7 -62.71 -11.00 37.51
CA PHE A 7 -61.53 -11.56 38.20
C PHE A 7 -60.66 -12.42 37.28
N ARG A 8 -61.30 -13.23 36.41
CA ARG A 8 -60.59 -14.08 35.43
C ARG A 8 -59.76 -13.24 34.45
N THR A 9 -60.35 -12.20 33.88
CA THR A 9 -59.68 -11.29 32.94
C THR A 9 -58.50 -10.56 33.60
N LYS A 10 -58.64 -10.15 34.87
CA LYS A 10 -57.56 -9.50 35.62
C LYS A 10 -56.36 -10.43 35.84
N THR A 11 -56.59 -11.67 36.24
CA THR A 11 -55.52 -12.67 36.44
C THR A 11 -54.83 -13.04 35.13
N THR A 12 -55.59 -13.22 34.04
CA THR A 12 -55.02 -13.47 32.70
C THR A 12 -54.15 -12.30 32.21
N LEU A 13 -54.60 -11.05 32.39
CA LEU A 13 -53.80 -9.88 32.01
C LEU A 13 -52.50 -9.78 32.81
N ILE A 14 -52.52 -10.08 34.11
CA ILE A 14 -51.31 -10.08 34.94
C ILE A 14 -50.31 -11.14 34.45
N LEU A 15 -50.78 -12.36 34.13
CA LEU A 15 -49.92 -13.42 33.59
C LEU A 15 -49.31 -13.03 32.23
N ILE A 16 -50.10 -12.41 31.35
CA ILE A 16 -49.62 -11.91 30.05
C ILE A 16 -48.54 -10.84 30.26
N ILE A 17 -48.79 -9.86 31.12
CA ILE A 17 -47.80 -8.80 31.43
C ILE A 17 -46.53 -9.41 32.03
N LEU A 18 -46.68 -10.36 32.95
CA LEU A 18 -45.57 -11.07 33.60
C LEU A 18 -44.74 -11.89 32.62
N SER A 19 -45.34 -12.44 31.55
CA SER A 19 -44.62 -13.15 30.49
C SER A 19 -43.99 -12.23 29.44
N ILE A 20 -44.60 -11.07 29.17
CA ILE A 20 -44.09 -10.09 28.19
C ILE A 20 -42.85 -9.37 28.72
N ILE A 21 -42.82 -9.00 30.01
CA ILE A 21 -41.71 -8.22 30.58
C ILE A 21 -40.35 -8.93 30.42
N PRO A 22 -40.18 -10.21 30.81
CA PRO A 22 -38.91 -10.93 30.60
C PRO A 22 -38.54 -11.05 29.13
N LEU A 23 -39.52 -11.17 28.25
CA LEU A 23 -39.31 -11.29 26.80
C LEU A 23 -38.77 -9.98 26.22
N LEU A 24 -39.33 -8.84 26.63
CA LEU A 24 -38.83 -7.51 26.26
C LEU A 24 -37.43 -7.25 26.81
N LEU A 25 -37.16 -7.60 28.07
CA LEU A 25 -35.84 -7.45 28.68
C LEU A 25 -34.79 -8.28 27.95
N ASN A 26 -35.10 -9.54 27.62
CA ASN A 26 -34.21 -10.39 26.82
C ASN A 26 -34.00 -9.83 25.41
N GLY A 27 -35.04 -9.29 24.78
CA GLY A 27 -34.94 -8.64 23.47
C GLY A 27 -33.97 -7.46 23.50
N ILE A 28 -34.12 -6.55 24.47
CA ILE A 28 -33.23 -5.38 24.66
C ILE A 28 -31.79 -5.83 24.92
N PHE A 29 -31.60 -6.79 25.83
CA PHE A 29 -30.28 -7.34 26.15
C PHE A 29 -29.62 -8.01 24.93
N THR A 30 -30.40 -8.77 24.16
CA THR A 30 -29.93 -9.42 22.93
C THR A 30 -29.51 -8.38 21.91
N ILE A 31 -30.30 -7.34 21.69
CA ILE A 31 -29.96 -6.26 20.74
C ILE A 31 -28.65 -5.59 21.16
N TYR A 32 -28.52 -5.21 22.42
CA TYR A 32 -27.30 -4.56 22.95
C TYR A 32 -26.04 -5.41 22.75
N ASN A 33 -26.09 -6.68 23.15
CA ASN A 33 -24.94 -7.58 22.99
C ASN A 33 -24.66 -7.89 21.51
N SER A 34 -25.71 -8.03 20.70
CA SER A 34 -25.56 -8.29 19.26
C SER A 34 -24.89 -7.11 18.56
N THR A 35 -25.25 -5.88 18.92
CA THR A 35 -24.63 -4.68 18.35
C THR A 35 -23.15 -4.57 18.70
N GLU A 36 -22.78 -4.79 19.97
CA GLU A 36 -21.37 -4.77 20.40
C GLU A 36 -20.56 -5.87 19.70
N PHE A 37 -21.07 -7.11 19.69
CA PHE A 37 -20.41 -8.23 19.03
C PHE A 37 -20.19 -7.99 17.52
N LEU A 38 -21.19 -7.44 16.82
CA LEU A 38 -21.06 -7.12 15.40
C LEU A 38 -20.03 -6.02 15.14
N GLN A 39 -19.95 -5.00 16.00
CA GLN A 39 -18.94 -3.95 15.91
C GLN A 39 -17.53 -4.51 16.15
N GLU A 40 -17.34 -5.33 17.17
CA GLU A 40 -16.04 -5.98 17.44
C GLU A 40 -15.60 -6.87 16.27
N ARG A 41 -16.53 -7.64 15.69
CA ARG A 41 -16.26 -8.46 14.50
C ARG A 41 -15.89 -7.61 13.29
N ALA A 42 -16.58 -6.49 13.07
CA ALA A 42 -16.25 -5.57 11.98
C ALA A 42 -14.85 -4.97 12.15
N LEU A 43 -14.50 -4.53 13.36
CA LEU A 43 -13.17 -4.00 13.66
C LEU A 43 -12.07 -5.06 13.53
N GLN A 44 -12.32 -6.28 14.01
CA GLN A 44 -11.38 -7.38 13.88
C GLN A 44 -11.15 -7.75 12.41
N ASN A 45 -12.21 -7.80 11.60
CA ASN A 45 -12.10 -8.04 10.16
C ASN A 45 -11.30 -6.93 9.45
N LEU A 46 -11.54 -5.65 9.79
CA LEU A 46 -10.75 -4.53 9.27
C LEU A 46 -9.25 -4.67 9.61
N LYS A 47 -8.94 -5.07 10.84
CA LYS A 47 -7.56 -5.30 11.29
C LYS A 47 -6.90 -6.46 10.54
N GLU A 48 -7.60 -7.58 10.36
CA GLU A 48 -7.09 -8.76 9.65
C GLU A 48 -6.87 -8.45 8.16
N LEU A 49 -7.82 -7.79 7.51
CA LEU A 49 -7.67 -7.34 6.13
C LEU A 49 -6.51 -6.37 5.95
N ASN A 50 -6.36 -5.38 6.86
CA ASN A 50 -5.22 -4.47 6.83
C ASN A 50 -3.88 -5.20 6.94
N LYS A 51 -3.79 -6.22 7.81
CA LYS A 51 -2.59 -7.07 7.93
C LYS A 51 -2.30 -7.86 6.66
N LEU A 52 -3.33 -8.44 6.03
CA LEU A 52 -3.18 -9.19 4.78
C LEU A 52 -2.68 -8.30 3.64
N ILE A 53 -3.29 -7.13 3.46
CA ILE A 53 -2.89 -6.17 2.41
C ILE A 53 -1.47 -5.65 2.67
N SER A 54 -1.15 -5.33 3.92
CA SER A 54 0.20 -4.88 4.28
C SER A 54 1.26 -5.93 3.99
N ALA A 55 0.98 -7.20 4.32
CA ALA A 55 1.87 -8.31 4.01
C ALA A 55 2.03 -8.51 2.50
N GLU A 56 0.97 -8.33 1.70
CA GLU A 56 1.05 -8.38 0.25
C GLU A 56 1.96 -7.28 -0.32
N VAL A 57 1.85 -6.05 0.20
CA VAL A 57 2.74 -4.94 -0.18
C VAL A 57 4.20 -5.24 0.21
N GLU A 58 4.45 -5.67 1.45
CA GLU A 58 5.79 -6.06 1.92
C GLU A 58 6.39 -7.15 1.04
N ASN A 59 5.62 -8.20 0.72
CA ASN A 59 6.05 -9.29 -0.13
C ASN A 59 6.35 -8.84 -1.56
N PHE A 60 5.51 -7.96 -2.12
CA PHE A 60 5.70 -7.40 -3.45
C PHE A 60 7.02 -6.62 -3.54
N ILE A 61 7.26 -5.71 -2.58
CA ILE A 61 8.50 -4.91 -2.53
C ILE A 61 9.72 -5.80 -2.26
N LEU A 62 9.61 -6.76 -1.34
CA LEU A 62 10.70 -7.69 -1.04
C LEU A 62 11.07 -8.56 -2.24
N LYS A 63 10.09 -9.04 -3.00
CA LYS A 63 10.32 -9.80 -4.24
C LYS A 63 11.06 -8.93 -5.26
N ALA A 64 10.59 -7.70 -5.47
CA ALA A 64 11.24 -6.75 -6.38
C ALA A 64 12.68 -6.43 -5.97
N PHE A 65 12.93 -6.25 -4.67
CA PHE A 65 14.27 -6.01 -4.14
C PHE A 65 15.20 -7.21 -4.35
N LYS A 66 14.72 -8.44 -4.13
CA LYS A 66 15.48 -9.67 -4.44
C LYS A 66 15.83 -9.74 -5.92
N GLU A 67 14.92 -9.35 -6.79
CA GLU A 67 15.18 -9.33 -8.23
C GLU A 67 16.15 -8.23 -8.66
N ALA A 68 16.14 -7.08 -7.98
CA ALA A 68 17.16 -6.04 -8.12
C ALA A 68 18.56 -6.54 -7.73
N ILE A 69 18.67 -7.38 -6.69
CA ILE A 69 19.93 -8.06 -6.34
C ILE A 69 20.34 -9.05 -7.45
N THR A 70 19.41 -9.82 -7.98
CA THR A 70 19.70 -10.73 -9.11
C THR A 70 20.19 -9.96 -10.34
N LEU A 71 19.59 -8.80 -10.64
CA LEU A 71 20.05 -7.90 -11.71
C LEU A 71 21.50 -7.44 -11.49
N SER A 72 21.88 -7.09 -10.26
CA SER A 72 23.25 -6.67 -9.96
C SER A 72 24.28 -7.79 -10.16
N GLN A 73 23.84 -9.05 -10.06
CA GLN A 73 24.68 -10.24 -10.18
C GLN A 73 24.62 -10.90 -11.57
N ASN A 74 23.79 -10.39 -12.48
CA ASN A 74 23.68 -10.91 -13.84
C ASN A 74 25.01 -10.73 -14.58
N SER A 75 25.57 -11.82 -15.13
CA SER A 75 26.90 -11.82 -15.75
C SER A 75 26.99 -10.93 -17.00
N ILE A 76 25.89 -10.74 -17.73
CA ILE A 76 25.83 -9.89 -18.93
C ILE A 76 25.81 -8.41 -18.52
N ILE A 77 24.98 -8.07 -17.54
CA ILE A 77 24.82 -6.68 -17.06
C ILE A 77 26.07 -6.22 -16.29
N SER A 78 26.65 -7.08 -15.45
CA SER A 78 27.77 -6.73 -14.57
C SER A 78 29.16 -6.84 -15.20
N SER A 79 29.28 -7.45 -16.39
CA SER A 79 30.59 -7.57 -17.06
C SER A 79 30.98 -6.25 -17.77
N PRO A 80 32.19 -5.71 -17.57
CA PRO A 80 32.65 -4.54 -18.32
C PRO A 80 33.01 -4.86 -19.78
N ASP A 81 33.28 -6.13 -20.10
CA ASP A 81 33.79 -6.56 -21.40
C ASP A 81 32.68 -6.87 -22.43
N ILE A 82 31.42 -6.88 -21.97
CA ILE A 82 30.25 -7.18 -22.81
C ILE A 82 29.75 -5.90 -23.49
N SER A 83 29.37 -6.03 -24.76
CA SER A 83 28.89 -4.92 -25.58
C SER A 83 27.62 -4.28 -25.02
N ILE A 84 27.43 -3.00 -25.34
CA ILE A 84 26.21 -2.25 -24.98
C ILE A 84 24.97 -2.93 -25.58
N GLN A 85 25.07 -3.42 -26.82
CA GLN A 85 23.98 -4.10 -27.53
C GLN A 85 23.55 -5.38 -26.82
N GLU A 86 24.49 -6.23 -26.39
CA GLU A 86 24.17 -7.46 -25.64
C GLU A 86 23.53 -7.14 -24.28
N LYS A 87 23.98 -6.10 -23.59
CA LYS A 87 23.36 -5.62 -22.35
C LYS A 87 21.93 -5.15 -22.59
N GLU A 88 21.67 -4.44 -23.69
CA GLU A 88 20.34 -3.99 -24.07
C GLU A 88 19.38 -5.15 -24.31
N GLU A 89 19.82 -6.18 -25.05
CA GLU A 89 19.03 -7.37 -25.31
C GLU A 89 18.67 -8.11 -24.02
N GLU A 90 19.64 -8.25 -23.10
CA GLU A 90 19.40 -8.92 -21.83
C GLU A 90 18.43 -8.15 -20.93
N ILE A 91 18.56 -6.82 -20.78
CA ILE A 91 17.61 -6.06 -19.95
C ILE A 91 16.19 -6.05 -20.57
N LYS A 92 16.07 -6.00 -21.90
CA LYS A 92 14.76 -6.12 -22.59
C LYS A 92 14.11 -7.47 -22.35
N LYS A 93 14.91 -8.55 -22.42
CA LYS A 93 14.47 -9.90 -22.10
C LYS A 93 14.01 -10.02 -20.65
N ILE A 94 14.76 -9.46 -19.70
CA ILE A 94 14.39 -9.51 -18.27
C ILE A 94 13.08 -8.77 -18.00
N VAL A 95 12.90 -7.55 -18.55
CA VAL A 95 11.64 -6.81 -18.43
C VAL A 95 10.47 -7.62 -19.00
N THR A 96 10.64 -8.22 -20.17
CA THR A 96 9.59 -9.00 -20.85
C THR A 96 9.20 -10.27 -20.09
N ILE A 97 10.18 -10.99 -19.52
CA ILE A 97 9.93 -12.29 -18.87
C ILE A 97 9.46 -12.13 -17.41
N SER A 98 10.11 -11.26 -16.63
CA SER A 98 9.80 -11.13 -15.20
C SER A 98 8.45 -10.48 -14.94
N GLY A 99 8.12 -9.45 -15.74
CA GLY A 99 7.01 -8.53 -15.49
C GLY A 99 7.09 -7.74 -14.18
N VAL A 100 8.17 -7.90 -13.40
CA VAL A 100 8.38 -7.20 -12.13
C VAL A 100 8.80 -5.77 -12.38
N PHE A 101 9.72 -5.54 -13.32
CA PHE A 101 10.09 -4.19 -13.71
C PHE A 101 9.29 -3.74 -14.92
N ARG A 102 8.82 -2.50 -14.87
CA ARG A 102 8.20 -1.82 -16.01
C ARG A 102 9.28 -1.38 -16.99
N ASN A 103 10.37 -0.80 -16.48
CA ASN A 103 11.48 -0.29 -17.26
C ASN A 103 12.82 -0.54 -16.57
N ILE A 104 13.89 -0.68 -17.35
CA ILE A 104 15.26 -0.71 -16.86
C ILE A 104 16.09 0.25 -17.71
N ALA A 105 16.90 1.10 -17.06
CA ALA A 105 17.95 1.89 -17.71
C ALA A 105 19.33 1.55 -17.16
N LEU A 106 20.32 1.68 -18.02
CA LEU A 106 21.73 1.63 -17.68
C LEU A 106 22.29 3.05 -17.74
N LEU A 107 22.89 3.49 -16.64
CA LEU A 107 23.54 4.80 -16.55
C LEU A 107 25.05 4.64 -16.39
N ASP A 108 25.79 5.59 -16.95
CA ASP A 108 27.21 5.76 -16.64
C ASP A 108 27.43 6.25 -15.20
N SER A 109 28.70 6.34 -14.79
CA SER A 109 29.09 6.79 -13.47
C SER A 109 28.72 8.25 -13.15
N PHE A 110 28.38 9.06 -14.15
CA PHE A 110 27.93 10.44 -14.03
C PHE A 110 26.41 10.59 -14.05
N GLY A 111 25.66 9.51 -14.32
CA GLY A 111 24.20 9.51 -14.44
C GLY A 111 23.72 9.81 -15.87
N GLY A 112 24.58 9.76 -16.87
CA GLY A 112 24.18 9.78 -18.27
C GLY A 112 23.53 8.45 -18.67
N VAL A 113 22.41 8.50 -19.40
CA VAL A 113 21.73 7.29 -19.88
C VAL A 113 22.53 6.69 -21.03
N ILE A 114 22.94 5.43 -20.88
CA ILE A 114 23.59 4.63 -21.92
C ILE A 114 22.52 3.87 -22.72
N ILE A 115 21.61 3.19 -22.01
CA ILE A 115 20.55 2.36 -22.58
C ILE A 115 19.29 2.51 -21.73
N SER A 116 18.12 2.45 -22.37
CA SER A 116 16.84 2.31 -21.68
C SER A 116 15.93 1.34 -22.44
N THR A 117 15.15 0.54 -21.72
CA THR A 117 14.11 -0.31 -22.32
C THR A 117 12.90 0.49 -22.80
N SER A 118 12.75 1.75 -22.36
CA SER A 118 11.68 2.64 -22.83
C SER A 118 12.20 4.06 -23.13
N PRO A 119 11.82 4.66 -24.28
CA PRO A 119 12.14 6.04 -24.62
C PRO A 119 11.56 7.07 -23.65
N GLU A 120 10.55 6.70 -22.86
CA GLU A 120 9.92 7.61 -21.90
C GLU A 120 10.70 7.69 -20.58
N PHE A 121 11.70 6.84 -20.37
CA PHE A 121 12.45 6.69 -19.12
C PHE A 121 13.71 7.57 -19.06
N TYR A 122 13.57 8.86 -19.39
CA TYR A 122 14.64 9.86 -19.27
C TYR A 122 14.34 10.85 -18.15
N GLU A 123 15.09 10.76 -17.05
CA GLU A 123 15.12 11.78 -16.00
C GLU A 123 16.48 12.50 -15.94
N LYS A 124 16.55 13.57 -15.14
CA LYS A 124 17.83 14.22 -14.74
C LYS A 124 18.52 13.40 -13.65
N TRP A 125 18.93 12.17 -13.98
CA TRP A 125 19.54 11.24 -13.03
C TRP A 125 20.78 11.80 -12.34
N GLN A 126 21.55 12.67 -13.01
CA GLN A 126 22.76 13.28 -12.46
C GLN A 126 22.52 14.07 -11.17
N SER A 127 21.32 14.65 -11.03
CA SER A 127 20.88 15.40 -9.85
C SER A 127 19.89 14.65 -8.96
N ASN A 128 19.53 13.41 -9.32
CA ASN A 128 18.55 12.63 -8.57
C ASN A 128 19.14 12.20 -7.22
N PHE A 129 18.42 12.49 -6.14
CA PHE A 129 18.88 12.23 -4.77
C PHE A 129 19.21 10.75 -4.52
N TRP A 130 18.36 9.84 -5.00
CA TRP A 130 18.54 8.40 -4.78
C TRP A 130 19.71 7.83 -5.60
N PHE A 131 19.92 8.34 -6.82
CA PHE A 131 21.13 8.03 -7.60
C PHE A 131 22.40 8.46 -6.87
N LEU A 132 22.45 9.71 -6.41
CA LEU A 132 23.61 10.23 -5.67
C LEU A 132 23.85 9.47 -4.36
N LYS A 133 22.78 9.06 -3.68
CA LYS A 133 22.84 8.21 -2.50
C LYS A 133 23.41 6.82 -2.82
N ALA A 134 22.92 6.17 -3.87
CA ALA A 134 23.43 4.87 -4.32
C ALA A 134 24.91 4.92 -4.70
N LYS A 135 25.32 5.99 -5.39
CA LYS A 135 26.71 6.25 -5.75
C LYS A 135 27.61 6.42 -4.53
N LYS A 136 27.16 7.20 -3.54
CA LYS A 136 27.91 7.44 -2.30
C LYS A 136 28.01 6.19 -1.43
N GLU A 137 26.90 5.47 -1.26
CA GLU A 137 26.81 4.31 -0.36
C GLU A 137 27.31 3.02 -0.99
N LYS A 138 27.46 2.98 -2.33
CA LYS A 138 27.86 1.81 -3.12
C LYS A 138 26.95 0.60 -2.86
N LYS A 139 25.66 0.87 -2.66
CA LYS A 139 24.62 -0.11 -2.33
C LYS A 139 23.35 0.20 -3.10
N ILE A 140 22.49 -0.81 -3.23
CA ILE A 140 21.16 -0.65 -3.81
C ILE A 140 20.36 0.33 -2.97
N VAL A 141 19.81 1.37 -3.60
CA VAL A 141 18.91 2.34 -2.96
C VAL A 141 17.56 2.27 -3.65
N MET A 142 16.49 2.20 -2.85
CA MET A 142 15.12 2.31 -3.31
C MET A 142 14.63 3.76 -3.17
N SER A 143 13.91 4.27 -4.17
CA SER A 143 13.21 5.54 -4.05
C SER A 143 11.94 5.45 -3.20
N ASP A 144 11.42 6.60 -2.78
CA ASP A 144 10.01 6.68 -2.41
C ASP A 144 9.14 6.47 -3.66
N ILE A 145 7.84 6.26 -3.45
CA ILE A 145 6.87 6.32 -4.56
C ILE A 145 6.60 7.80 -4.88
N TYR A 146 6.85 8.21 -6.13
CA TYR A 146 6.64 9.57 -6.61
C TYR A 146 5.93 9.61 -7.97
N ALA A 147 5.33 10.74 -8.31
CA ALA A 147 4.71 10.95 -9.62
C ALA A 147 5.79 11.15 -10.70
N TYR A 148 5.75 10.36 -11.77
CA TYR A 148 6.79 10.36 -12.80
C TYR A 148 6.54 11.41 -13.91
N LEU A 149 5.46 11.23 -14.67
CA LEU A 149 5.05 12.10 -15.78
C LEU A 149 3.67 12.74 -15.53
N ASP A 150 2.81 12.03 -14.82
CA ASP A 150 1.49 12.46 -14.41
C ASP A 150 1.18 11.91 -13.00
N PHE A 151 0.17 12.49 -12.35
CA PHE A 151 -0.30 12.03 -11.03
C PHE A 151 -1.00 10.66 -11.06
N THR A 152 -1.14 10.04 -12.25
CA THR A 152 -1.82 8.74 -12.40
C THR A 152 -0.87 7.55 -12.51
N ASN A 153 0.43 7.81 -12.73
CA ASN A 153 1.47 6.80 -12.91
C ASN A 153 2.59 7.01 -11.87
N PRO A 154 2.36 6.57 -10.61
CA PRO A 154 3.42 6.52 -9.61
C PRO A 154 4.58 5.61 -10.05
N ALA A 155 5.79 6.02 -9.71
CA ALA A 155 7.02 5.27 -9.95
C ALA A 155 7.75 4.99 -8.64
N LEU A 156 8.38 3.83 -8.58
CA LEU A 156 9.37 3.43 -7.57
C LEU A 156 10.55 2.83 -8.32
N ASN A 157 11.74 3.34 -8.04
CA ASN A 157 12.97 2.95 -8.72
C ASN A 157 13.97 2.34 -7.75
N PHE A 158 14.61 1.25 -8.17
CA PHE A 158 15.83 0.75 -7.55
C PHE A 158 17.04 1.27 -8.30
N PHE A 159 17.97 1.89 -7.58
CA PHE A 159 19.26 2.37 -8.07
C PHE A 159 20.32 1.36 -7.64
N ILE A 160 20.84 0.61 -8.60
CA ILE A 160 21.69 -0.56 -8.37
C ILE A 160 23.09 -0.24 -8.92
N PRO A 161 24.07 0.10 -8.07
CA PRO A 161 25.43 0.33 -8.52
C PRO A 161 26.11 -1.01 -8.88
N ILE A 162 26.73 -1.06 -10.05
CA ILE A 162 27.63 -2.13 -10.46
C ILE A 162 29.06 -1.65 -10.21
N LEU A 163 29.76 -2.39 -9.36
CA LEU A 163 31.08 -2.02 -8.87
C LEU A 163 32.17 -2.67 -9.72
N ASP A 164 33.25 -1.94 -9.94
CA ASP A 164 34.45 -2.45 -10.60
C ASP A 164 35.37 -3.21 -9.62
N LYS A 165 36.54 -3.64 -10.10
CA LYS A 165 37.56 -4.33 -9.27
C LYS A 165 38.13 -3.48 -8.14
N ASN A 166 38.02 -2.15 -8.24
CA ASN A 166 38.45 -1.19 -7.22
C ASN A 166 37.32 -0.83 -6.25
N ASN A 167 36.18 -1.53 -6.34
CA ASN A 167 34.98 -1.26 -5.56
C ASN A 167 34.40 0.14 -5.83
N GLU A 168 34.55 0.66 -7.06
CA GLU A 168 33.97 1.92 -7.51
C GLU A 168 32.79 1.68 -8.48
N PRO A 169 31.67 2.41 -8.36
CA PRO A 169 30.56 2.28 -9.29
C PRO A 169 30.95 2.78 -10.70
N TYR A 170 31.00 1.88 -11.68
CA TYR A 170 31.27 2.25 -13.07
C TYR A 170 30.00 2.30 -13.93
N LEU A 171 28.96 1.58 -13.51
CA LEU A 171 27.66 1.47 -14.18
C LEU A 171 26.55 1.47 -13.12
N PHE A 172 25.38 2.01 -13.43
CA PHE A 172 24.20 1.91 -12.59
C PHE A 172 23.05 1.29 -13.37
N VAL A 173 22.34 0.35 -12.75
CA VAL A 173 21.05 -0.13 -13.24
C VAL A 173 19.97 0.63 -12.49
N VAL A 174 19.09 1.32 -13.21
CA VAL A 174 17.88 1.92 -12.64
C VAL A 174 16.70 1.07 -13.08
N ALA A 175 16.11 0.33 -12.14
CA ALA A 175 14.99 -0.56 -12.40
C ALA A 175 13.70 0.03 -11.83
N GLN A 176 12.78 0.40 -12.71
CA GLN A 176 11.46 0.91 -12.34
C GLN A 176 10.50 -0.25 -12.07
N LEU A 177 9.96 -0.30 -10.86
CA LEU A 177 9.01 -1.31 -10.45
C LEU A 177 7.66 -1.14 -11.15
N ASN A 178 7.06 -2.24 -11.61
CA ASN A 178 5.72 -2.24 -12.16
C ASN A 178 4.66 -2.23 -11.05
N LEU A 179 4.32 -1.05 -10.55
CA LEU A 179 3.39 -0.88 -9.43
C LEU A 179 1.92 -1.13 -9.79
N GLU A 180 1.57 -1.23 -11.08
CA GLU A 180 0.18 -1.21 -11.56
C GLU A 180 -0.70 -2.26 -10.88
N LYS A 181 -0.27 -3.52 -10.89
CA LYS A 181 -1.03 -4.63 -10.27
C LYS A 181 -1.18 -4.47 -8.77
N LEU A 182 -0.15 -3.97 -8.09
CA LEU A 182 -0.20 -3.75 -6.64
C LEU A 182 -1.20 -2.64 -6.30
N LEU A 183 -1.12 -1.51 -6.99
CA LEU A 183 -1.98 -0.36 -6.72
C LEU A 183 -3.43 -0.65 -7.12
N GLU A 184 -3.65 -1.40 -8.20
CA GLU A 184 -4.97 -1.90 -8.58
C GLU A 184 -5.53 -2.85 -7.53
N LEU A 185 -4.73 -3.79 -7.02
CA LEU A 185 -5.13 -4.69 -5.93
C LEU A 185 -5.60 -3.89 -4.72
N ILE A 186 -4.80 -2.93 -4.24
CA ILE A 186 -5.16 -2.09 -3.09
C ILE A 186 -6.43 -1.27 -3.37
N SER A 187 -6.53 -0.66 -4.56
CA SER A 187 -7.68 0.15 -4.97
C SER A 187 -8.95 -0.67 -5.21
N SER A 188 -8.83 -1.99 -5.39
CA SER A 188 -9.97 -2.89 -5.56
C SER A 188 -10.57 -3.38 -4.24
N VAL A 189 -9.87 -3.20 -3.12
CA VAL A 189 -10.32 -3.66 -1.80
C VAL A 189 -11.59 -2.91 -1.40
N LYS A 190 -12.66 -3.68 -1.19
CA LYS A 190 -13.94 -3.21 -0.65
C LYS A 190 -14.27 -3.96 0.62
N ILE A 191 -14.67 -3.22 1.66
CA ILE A 191 -14.99 -3.76 2.99
C ILE A 191 -16.41 -3.32 3.34
N GLY A 192 -17.35 -4.27 3.32
CA GLY A 192 -18.76 -3.94 3.35
C GLY A 192 -19.15 -3.08 2.14
N GLU A 193 -20.03 -2.10 2.34
CA GLU A 193 -20.50 -1.23 1.26
C GLU A 193 -19.57 -0.03 0.99
N ARG A 194 -18.89 0.47 2.05
CA ARG A 194 -18.19 1.77 2.02
C ARG A 194 -16.72 1.71 2.40
N GLY A 195 -16.26 0.64 3.05
CA GLY A 195 -14.88 0.53 3.50
C GLY A 195 -13.92 0.29 2.34
N GLN A 196 -12.75 0.91 2.41
CA GLN A 196 -11.75 0.93 1.35
C GLN A 196 -10.34 0.84 1.94
N ALA A 197 -9.37 0.36 1.17
CA ALA A 197 -7.96 0.43 1.53
C ALA A 197 -7.32 1.70 0.94
N ILE A 198 -6.40 2.31 1.69
CA ILE A 198 -5.64 3.49 1.27
C ILE A 198 -4.17 3.20 1.53
N LEU A 199 -3.33 3.37 0.50
CA LEU A 199 -1.88 3.41 0.66
C LEU A 199 -1.44 4.87 0.70
N ILE A 200 -0.64 5.25 1.68
CA ILE A 200 -0.06 6.59 1.79
C ILE A 200 1.45 6.52 1.96
N ASN A 201 2.19 7.55 1.52
CA ASN A 201 3.61 7.69 1.83
C ASN A 201 3.84 8.36 3.19
N SER A 202 5.11 8.47 3.59
CA SER A 202 5.55 9.14 4.83
C SER A 202 5.16 10.62 4.91
N ARG A 203 4.84 11.25 3.77
CA ARG A 203 4.35 12.63 3.69
C ARG A 203 2.82 12.72 3.78
N GLY A 204 2.12 11.60 3.91
CA GLY A 204 0.66 11.53 3.94
C GLY A 204 -0.02 11.75 2.59
N GLU A 205 0.72 11.58 1.48
CA GLU A 205 0.15 11.61 0.13
C GLU A 205 -0.43 10.26 -0.22
N ILE A 206 -1.62 10.26 -0.82
CA ILE A 206 -2.31 9.05 -1.25
C ILE A 206 -1.62 8.45 -2.47
N LEU A 207 -1.23 7.19 -2.38
CA LEU A 207 -0.57 6.44 -3.45
C LEU A 207 -1.48 5.42 -4.13
N ALA A 208 -2.48 4.89 -3.41
CA ALA A 208 -3.47 3.97 -3.95
C ALA A 208 -4.83 4.23 -3.33
N PHE A 209 -5.84 4.42 -4.17
CA PHE A 209 -7.23 4.64 -3.78
C PHE A 209 -8.17 4.43 -4.99
N PRO A 210 -9.44 4.01 -4.80
CA PRO A 210 -10.36 3.78 -5.92
C PRO A 210 -10.57 5.02 -6.81
N TYR A 211 -10.57 6.22 -6.23
CA TYR A 211 -10.71 7.46 -6.98
C TYR A 211 -9.33 8.01 -7.36
N LYS A 212 -8.90 7.75 -8.60
CA LYS A 212 -7.60 8.19 -9.13
C LYS A 212 -7.36 9.70 -9.06
N SER A 213 -8.42 10.50 -9.01
CA SER A 213 -8.33 11.97 -8.87
C SER A 213 -7.74 12.43 -7.55
N LEU A 214 -7.68 11.56 -6.53
CA LEU A 214 -7.12 11.86 -5.21
C LEU A 214 -5.68 11.37 -5.05
N LEU A 215 -5.09 10.78 -6.09
CA LEU A 215 -3.70 10.34 -6.02
C LEU A 215 -2.78 11.56 -5.85
N PHE A 216 -1.82 11.41 -4.94
CA PHE A 216 -0.89 12.42 -4.46
C PHE A 216 -1.51 13.60 -3.67
N ASP A 217 -2.82 13.62 -3.46
CA ASP A 217 -3.44 14.52 -2.48
C ASP A 217 -3.09 14.09 -1.05
N LYS A 218 -3.12 15.05 -0.13
CA LYS A 218 -2.97 14.75 1.30
C LYS A 218 -4.23 14.05 1.82
N ILE A 219 -4.06 12.91 2.49
CA ILE A 219 -5.16 12.09 3.00
C ILE A 219 -6.15 12.89 3.85
N SER A 220 -5.67 13.52 4.92
CA SER A 220 -6.43 14.42 5.77
C SER A 220 -5.51 15.17 6.73
N PRO A 221 -5.77 16.46 7.03
CA PRO A 221 -5.00 17.20 8.03
C PRO A 221 -5.06 16.60 9.44
N ASN A 222 -6.14 15.87 9.79
CA ASN A 222 -6.29 15.25 11.11
C ASN A 222 -5.82 13.79 11.17
N TYR A 223 -5.25 13.25 10.08
CA TYR A 223 -4.63 11.94 10.12
C TYR A 223 -3.32 12.01 10.94
N PRO A 224 -3.14 11.16 11.98
CA PRO A 224 -2.04 11.28 12.93
C PRO A 224 -0.72 10.65 12.40
N LEU A 225 -0.17 11.16 11.29
CA LEU A 225 1.00 10.60 10.59
C LEU A 225 2.17 10.26 11.53
N LYS A 226 2.58 11.21 12.37
CA LYS A 226 3.71 11.04 13.30
C LYS A 226 3.46 9.94 14.33
N GLU A 227 2.24 9.88 14.85
CA GLU A 227 1.88 8.86 15.84
C GLU A 227 1.85 7.47 15.19
N SER A 228 1.29 7.38 13.98
CA SER A 228 1.28 6.14 13.20
C SER A 228 2.69 5.64 12.89
N GLU A 229 3.60 6.54 12.53
CA GLU A 229 5.01 6.22 12.27
C GLU A 229 5.73 5.65 13.50
N ILE A 230 5.41 6.14 14.70
CA ILE A 230 5.95 5.66 15.98
C ILE A 230 5.33 4.32 16.37
N LYS A 231 3.99 4.20 16.29
CA LYS A 231 3.26 3.00 16.73
C LYS A 231 3.42 1.81 15.80
N LYS A 232 3.76 2.05 14.53
CA LYS A 232 3.88 1.06 13.44
C LYS A 232 2.59 0.32 13.06
N GLU A 233 1.70 0.02 13.99
CA GLU A 233 0.35 -0.46 13.70
C GLU A 233 -0.65 0.03 14.74
N GLY A 234 -1.92 0.12 14.36
CA GLY A 234 -2.97 0.53 15.31
C GLY A 234 -4.29 0.89 14.67
N ARG A 235 -5.26 1.21 15.54
CA ARG A 235 -6.53 1.81 15.14
C ARG A 235 -6.35 3.32 15.01
N VAL A 236 -7.02 3.92 14.03
CA VAL A 236 -7.07 5.35 13.80
C VAL A 236 -8.50 5.79 13.54
N THR A 237 -8.83 7.00 13.98
CA THR A 237 -10.06 7.70 13.59
C THR A 237 -9.66 9.05 13.02
N PHE A 238 -10.20 9.40 11.86
CA PHE A 238 -9.88 10.66 11.18
C PHE A 238 -11.04 11.07 10.27
N THR A 239 -10.99 12.28 9.72
CA THR A 239 -12.01 12.74 8.76
C THR A 239 -11.51 12.51 7.35
N PHE A 240 -12.32 11.87 6.52
CA PHE A 240 -11.99 11.60 5.13
C PHE A 240 -13.21 11.86 4.25
N LEU A 241 -13.06 12.68 3.20
CA LEU A 241 -14.15 13.08 2.29
C LEU A 241 -15.40 13.62 3.02
N GLY A 242 -15.21 14.35 4.12
CA GLY A 242 -16.28 14.97 4.90
C GLY A 242 -16.95 14.06 5.94
N GLU A 243 -16.51 12.81 6.08
CA GLU A 243 -17.06 11.86 7.05
C GLU A 243 -16.01 11.43 8.09
N GLU A 244 -16.46 11.12 9.31
CA GLU A 244 -15.63 10.47 10.31
C GLU A 244 -15.47 8.99 9.96
N VAL A 245 -14.22 8.55 9.82
CA VAL A 245 -13.89 7.18 9.46
C VAL A 245 -13.04 6.53 10.54
N VAL A 246 -13.32 5.25 10.80
CA VAL A 246 -12.46 4.38 11.61
C VAL A 246 -11.67 3.47 10.69
N GLY A 247 -10.38 3.32 10.97
CA GLY A 247 -9.49 2.47 10.21
C GLY A 247 -8.45 1.79 11.08
N PHE A 248 -7.71 0.89 10.44
CA PHE A 248 -6.47 0.35 10.97
C PHE A 248 -5.34 0.73 10.02
N PHE A 249 -4.18 1.03 10.58
CA PHE A 249 -2.97 1.33 9.82
C PHE A 249 -1.87 0.34 10.19
N ARG A 250 -0.94 0.17 9.24
CA ARG A 250 0.33 -0.47 9.43
C ARG A 250 1.38 0.26 8.58
N VAL A 251 2.52 0.55 9.18
CA VAL A 251 3.67 1.20 8.56
C VAL A 251 4.63 0.10 8.13
N LEU A 252 5.02 0.14 6.85
CA LEU A 252 5.87 -0.85 6.20
C LEU A 252 7.34 -0.42 6.22
#